data_AF-A0A355BD41-F1
#
_entry.id   AF-A0A355BD41-F1
#
_cell.length_a   1.000
_cell.length_b   1.000
_cell.length_c   1.000
_cell.angle_alpha   90.00
_cell.angle_beta   90.00
_cell.angle_gamma   90.00
#
_symmetry.space_group_name_H-M   'P 1'
#
loop_
_entity.id
_entity.type
_entity.pdbx_description
1 polymer ?
#
loop_
_entity_poly.entity_id
_entity_poly.type
_entity_poly.pdbx_seq_one_letter_code
_entity_poly.pdbx_strand_id
1 'polypeptide(L)' 'MNKFLTAGLIFFCQLVSSQEIALAKYAGGGDWYANPTSLPNLARFCNQNINTKLNTKIPTVEVGSA' A
#
# COMPACT_ATOMS: atom_id res chain seq x y z
N MET A 1 -33.14 -14.11 -11.11
CA MET A 1 -31.81 -14.46 -11.67
C MET A 1 -30.78 -13.44 -11.20
N ASN A 2 -30.80 -12.22 -11.76
CA ASN A 2 -30.31 -10.95 -11.19
C ASN A 2 -29.81 -10.97 -9.71
N LYS A 3 -30.61 -11.32 -8.70
CA LYS A 3 -30.15 -11.35 -7.28
C LYS A 3 -28.84 -12.11 -7.03
N PHE A 4 -28.66 -13.28 -7.64
CA PHE A 4 -27.41 -14.06 -7.52
C PHE A 4 -26.22 -13.39 -8.23
N LEU A 5 -26.52 -12.70 -9.34
CA LEU A 5 -25.56 -11.93 -10.13
C LEU A 5 -25.08 -10.69 -9.35
N THR A 6 -25.96 -10.03 -8.60
CA THR A 6 -25.60 -8.95 -7.66
C THR A 6 -24.74 -9.46 -6.51
N ALA A 7 -25.08 -10.62 -5.93
CA ALA A 7 -24.30 -11.23 -4.85
C ALA A 7 -22.88 -11.62 -5.32
N GLY A 8 -22.75 -12.21 -6.51
CA GLY A 8 -21.45 -12.51 -7.12
C GLY A 8 -20.60 -11.27 -7.37
N LEU A 9 -21.20 -10.17 -7.84
CA LEU A 9 -20.51 -8.89 -8.04
C LEU A 9 -19.99 -8.30 -6.71
N ILE A 10 -20.82 -8.31 -5.66
CA ILE A 10 -20.43 -7.82 -4.33
C ILE A 10 -19.27 -8.66 -3.76
N PHE A 11 -19.32 -9.99 -3.93
CA PHE A 11 -18.24 -10.89 -3.51
C PHE A 11 -16.94 -10.61 -4.27
N PHE A 12 -16.99 -10.43 -5.60
CA PHE A 12 -15.82 -10.14 -6.41
C PHE A 12 -15.13 -8.83 -6.01
N CYS A 13 -15.90 -7.79 -5.64
CA CYS A 13 -15.36 -6.54 -5.12
C CYS A 13 -14.58 -6.67 -3.80
N GLN A 14 -14.67 -7.80 -3.07
CA GLN A 14 -13.84 -8.06 -1.88
C GLN A 14 -12.43 -8.60 -2.22
N LEU A 15 -12.18 -8.99 -3.49
CA LEU A 15 -10.91 -9.58 -3.93
C LEU A 15 -9.87 -8.54 -4.42
N VAL A 16 -10.20 -7.25 -4.32
CA VAL A 16 -9.36 -6.16 -4.85
C VAL A 16 -8.38 -5.66 -3.79
N SER A 17 -7.08 -5.78 -4.07
CA SER A 17 -6.01 -5.23 -3.22
C SER A 17 -6.05 -3.69 -3.14
N SER A 18 -5.71 -3.16 -1.97
CA SER A 18 -5.57 -1.71 -1.74
C SER A 18 -4.23 -1.18 -2.30
N GLN A 19 -4.03 0.14 -2.19
CA GLN A 19 -2.71 0.73 -2.38
C GLN A 19 -1.73 0.24 -1.29
N GLU A 20 -0.44 0.14 -1.63
CA GLU A 20 0.65 -0.03 -0.65
C GLU A 20 1.73 1.05 -0.87
N ILE A 21 2.62 1.19 0.11
CA ILE A 21 3.80 2.07 0.06
C ILE A 21 5.04 1.20 0.27
N ALA A 22 6.06 1.36 -0.58
CA ALA A 22 7.35 0.70 -0.47
C ALA A 22 8.50 1.72 -0.48
N LEU A 23 9.61 1.39 0.16
CA LEU A 23 10.85 2.16 0.13
C LEU A 23 11.70 1.72 -1.08
N ALA A 24 11.82 2.59 -2.09
CA ALA A 24 12.60 2.30 -3.29
C ALA A 24 14.12 2.44 -3.02
N LYS A 25 14.83 1.31 -3.03
CA LYS A 25 16.29 1.21 -3.00
C LYS A 25 16.85 1.25 -4.42
N TYR A 26 17.88 2.06 -4.63
CA TYR A 26 18.61 2.18 -5.90
C TYR A 26 20.08 2.49 -5.61
N ALA A 27 20.91 2.61 -6.65
CA ALA A 27 22.36 2.81 -6.52
C ALA A 27 22.79 4.24 -6.10
N GLY A 28 21.85 5.11 -5.70
CA GLY A 28 22.16 6.45 -5.18
C GLY A 28 22.67 6.41 -3.73
N GLY A 29 23.66 7.27 -3.43
CA GLY A 29 24.32 7.29 -2.12
C GLY A 29 23.61 8.10 -1.03
N GLY A 30 23.92 7.80 0.23
CA GLY A 30 23.65 8.66 1.38
C GLY A 30 22.19 8.74 1.82
N ASP A 31 21.54 9.85 1.52
CA ASP A 31 20.43 10.40 2.32
C ASP A 31 19.06 9.75 2.06
N TRP A 32 18.95 8.86 1.06
CA TRP A 32 17.68 8.25 0.64
C TRP A 32 16.95 7.43 1.72
N TYR A 33 17.65 7.07 2.80
CA TYR A 33 17.14 6.29 3.94
C TYR A 33 16.77 7.18 5.15
N ALA A 34 16.76 8.51 4.99
CA ALA A 34 16.55 9.46 6.07
C ALA A 34 15.21 9.25 6.82
N ASN A 35 15.33 8.90 8.10
CA ASN A 35 14.27 8.59 9.06
C ASN A 35 13.35 7.39 8.67
N PRO A 36 13.61 6.18 9.23
CA PRO A 36 12.79 4.98 8.97
C PRO A 36 11.35 5.07 9.53
N THR A 37 11.03 6.07 10.36
CA THR A 37 9.67 6.26 10.89
C THR A 37 8.77 7.07 9.95
N SER A 38 9.31 7.75 8.93
CA SER A 38 8.56 8.65 8.05
C SER A 38 7.40 7.95 7.33
N LEU A 39 7.68 6.83 6.66
CA LEU A 39 6.68 6.10 5.86
C LEU A 39 5.64 5.37 6.72
N PRO A 40 5.99 4.68 7.84
CA PRO A 40 5.00 4.17 8.79
C PRO A 40 4.10 5.26 9.41
N ASN A 41 4.65 6.44 9.69
CA ASN A 41 3.87 7.58 10.19
C ASN A 41 2.91 8.13 9.13
N LEU A 42 3.35 8.25 7.88
CA LEU A 42 2.50 8.65 6.75
C LEU A 42 1.36 7.65 6.53
N ALA A 43 1.65 6.35 6.51
CA ALA A 43 0.64 5.29 6.38
C ALA A 43 -0.42 5.38 7.51
N ARG A 44 0.03 5.57 8.77
CA ARG A 44 -0.88 5.79 9.91
C ARG A 44 -1.73 7.06 9.73
N PHE A 45 -1.13 8.18 9.32
CA PHE A 45 -1.83 9.44 9.11
C PHE A 45 -2.90 9.32 8.01
N CYS A 46 -2.58 8.71 6.87
CA CYS A 46 -3.54 8.51 5.79
C CYS A 46 -4.69 7.59 6.20
N ASN A 47 -4.40 6.49 6.92
CA ASN A 47 -5.44 5.58 7.41
C ASN A 47 -6.40 6.29 8.39
N GLN A 48 -5.91 7.24 9.18
CA GLN A 48 -6.71 8.04 10.12
C GLN A 48 -7.52 9.16 9.46
N ASN A 49 -6.95 9.87 8.46
CA ASN A 49 -7.51 11.11 7.94
C ASN A 49 -8.26 10.95 6.60
N ILE A 50 -7.90 9.96 5.78
CA ILE A 50 -8.51 9.70 4.46
C ILE A 50 -8.98 8.24 4.29
N ASN A 51 -9.14 7.50 5.40
CA ASN A 51 -9.73 6.15 5.45
C ASN A 51 -9.05 5.10 4.55
N THR A 52 -7.75 5.27 4.25
CA THR A 52 -6.96 4.26 3.53
C THR A 52 -6.71 3.01 4.39
N LYS A 53 -6.23 1.93 3.76
CA LYS A 53 -5.84 0.67 4.42
C LYS A 53 -4.36 0.33 4.16
N LEU A 54 -3.50 1.36 4.21
CA LEU A 54 -2.07 1.23 3.96
C LEU A 54 -1.39 0.40 5.05
N ASN A 55 -0.52 -0.51 4.65
CA ASN A 55 0.32 -1.28 5.54
C ASN A 55 1.38 -0.38 6.21
N THR A 56 1.54 -0.48 7.54
CA THR A 56 2.58 0.28 8.26
C THR A 56 3.94 -0.44 8.26
N LYS A 57 3.98 -1.74 7.90
CA LYS A 57 5.21 -2.51 7.68
C LYS A 57 5.68 -2.31 6.23
N ILE A 58 6.35 -1.19 6.00
CA ILE A 58 6.86 -0.78 4.69
C ILE A 58 7.95 -1.76 4.20
N PRO A 59 7.79 -2.44 3.04
CA PRO A 59 8.86 -3.22 2.42
C PRO A 59 9.88 -2.30 1.73
N THR A 60 11.13 -2.75 1.65
CA THR A 60 12.14 -2.17 0.75
C THR A 60 12.12 -2.94 -0.57
N VAL A 61 12.12 -2.24 -1.70
CA VAL A 61 12.12 -2.82 -3.05
C VAL A 61 13.28 -2.27 -3.87
N GLU A 62 13.90 -3.09 -4.71
CA GLU A 62 15.02 -2.64 -5.55
C GLU A 62 14.52 -2.16 -6.92
N VAL A 63 14.96 -0.97 -7.33
CA VAL A 63 14.57 -0.38 -8.62
C VAL A 63 15.19 -1.20 -9.75
N GLY A 64 14.34 -1.86 -10.54
CA GLY A 64 14.73 -2.77 -11.61
C GLY A 64 14.36 -4.24 -11.37
N SER A 65 13.88 -4.59 -10.16
CA SER A 65 13.20 -5.87 -9.93
C SER A 65 11.81 -5.86 -10.58
N ALA A 66 11.59 -6.80 -11.51
CA ALA A 66 10.31 -7.06 -12.16
C ALA A 66 9.79 -8.46 -11.78
#